data_AF-A0A7Y2ENT8-F1
#
_entry.id   AF-A0A7Y2ENT8-F1
#
_cell.length_a   1.000
_cell.length_b   1.000
_cell.length_c   1.000
_cell.angle_alpha   90.00
_cell.angle_beta   90.00
_cell.angle_gamma   90.00
#
_symmetry.space_group_name_H-M   'P 1'
#
loop_
_entity.id
_entity.type
_entity.pdbx_description
1 polymer ?
#
loop_
_entity_poly.entity_id
_entity_poly.type
_entity_poly.pdbx_seq_one_letter_code
_entity_poly.pdbx_strand_id
1 'polypeptide(L)'
;MLRLGTATLLSVLLLGCAVAPQTSVDATTTTPDEQPDLSLNLPDNSVAPCPDDSAPASLLDRGFSALIEGRHVEAISLFKRHKKSDDSRVAAWEAGIAIAYDSMLSQSPFFDPADARAAFARLGAVPPVGRPAHENSLMMRDALATFSALLDRIAQLRGDKAALVDDLAKREEAIKRLRELTLGQ
;
A
#
# COMPACT_ATOMS: atom_id res chain seq x y z
N MET A 1 18.47 -28.84 29.72
CA MET A 1 17.66 -30.06 29.87
C MET A 1 16.21 -29.59 29.97
N LEU A 2 15.38 -29.71 28.93
CA LEU A 2 14.57 -30.90 28.57
C LEU A 2 13.68 -31.29 29.77
N ARG A 3 12.33 -31.36 29.74
CA ARG A 3 11.26 -31.20 28.74
C ARG A 3 9.92 -31.28 29.51
N LEU A 4 8.85 -30.86 28.84
CA LEU A 4 7.47 -31.42 28.88
C LEU A 4 6.66 -31.36 30.19
N GLY A 5 5.43 -30.84 30.04
CA GLY A 5 4.29 -31.55 30.60
C GLY A 5 3.03 -30.72 30.80
N THR A 6 2.34 -30.29 29.74
CA THR A 6 0.89 -30.00 29.80
C THR A 6 0.19 -30.39 28.49
N ALA A 7 -0.09 -31.68 28.35
CA ALA A 7 -1.33 -32.16 27.74
C ALA A 7 -2.27 -32.42 28.94
N THR A 8 -3.54 -32.03 29.00
CA THR A 8 -4.71 -32.56 28.28
C THR A 8 -5.89 -31.78 28.89
N LEU A 9 -6.86 -31.20 28.17
CA LEU A 9 -8.18 -31.76 27.81
C LEU A 9 -8.90 -30.60 27.08
N LEU A 10 -9.19 -30.67 25.78
CA LEU A 10 -10.32 -31.33 25.12
C LEU A 10 -11.70 -30.74 25.47
N SER A 11 -12.35 -30.27 24.41
CA SER A 11 -13.79 -30.30 24.13
C SER A 11 -14.67 -29.08 24.44
N VAL A 12 -15.11 -28.49 23.31
CA VAL A 12 -16.51 -28.16 22.97
C VAL A 12 -17.13 -26.96 23.69
N LEU A 13 -17.40 -25.91 22.91
CA LEU A 13 -18.67 -25.16 22.91
C LEU A 13 -18.70 -24.21 21.69
N LEU A 14 -18.90 -24.79 20.51
CA LEU A 14 -19.57 -24.13 19.40
C LEU A 14 -21.06 -24.50 19.53
N LEU A 15 -21.93 -23.54 19.87
CA LEU A 15 -23.36 -23.49 19.50
C LEU A 15 -24.10 -22.37 20.24
N GLY A 16 -25.00 -21.68 19.53
CA GLY A 16 -26.11 -20.89 20.08
C GLY A 16 -26.06 -19.41 19.67
N CYS A 17 -26.67 -19.00 18.56
CA CYS A 17 -28.07 -18.53 18.48
C CYS A 17 -28.42 -17.49 19.55
N ALA A 18 -28.20 -16.21 19.26
CA ALA A 18 -28.89 -15.13 19.98
C ALA A 18 -30.20 -14.82 19.26
N VAL A 19 -31.25 -15.52 19.68
CA VAL A 19 -32.65 -15.18 19.41
C VAL A 19 -32.98 -13.96 20.28
N ALA A 20 -33.41 -12.86 19.67
CA ALA A 20 -33.84 -11.66 20.39
C ALA A 20 -35.19 -11.91 21.11
N PRO A 21 -35.42 -11.28 22.28
CA PRO A 21 -36.58 -11.58 23.11
C PRO A 21 -37.84 -10.96 22.51
N GLN A 22 -38.86 -11.78 22.30
CA GLN A 22 -40.23 -11.34 22.02
C GLN A 22 -40.88 -11.01 23.37
N THR A 23 -40.82 -9.75 23.78
CA THR A 23 -41.60 -9.27 24.93
C THR A 23 -42.99 -8.93 24.41
N SER A 24 -43.96 -9.80 24.71
CA SER A 24 -45.37 -9.48 24.56
C SER A 24 -45.78 -8.48 25.64
N VAL A 25 -46.13 -7.27 25.21
CA VAL A 25 -46.97 -6.37 26.00
C VAL A 25 -48.09 -5.91 25.07
N ASP A 26 -49.27 -6.49 25.28
CA ASP A 26 -50.50 -6.03 24.67
C ASP A 26 -51.07 -4.85 25.48
N ALA A 27 -51.60 -3.88 24.74
CA ALA A 27 -52.46 -2.76 25.11
C ALA A 27 -52.05 -1.86 26.29
N THR A 28 -51.71 -0.59 25.99
CA THR A 28 -52.62 0.57 26.15
C THR A 28 -51.93 1.86 25.70
N THR A 29 -52.52 2.49 24.67
CA THR A 29 -52.55 3.91 24.31
C THR A 29 -51.57 4.87 25.01
N THR A 30 -50.64 5.48 24.26
CA THR A 30 -50.52 6.95 24.07
C THR A 30 -49.47 7.20 22.96
N THR A 31 -49.84 7.95 21.92
CA THR A 31 -48.98 8.39 20.81
C THR A 31 -47.76 9.19 21.32
N PRO A 32 -46.55 8.92 20.80
CA PRO A 32 -45.78 10.03 20.21
C PRO A 32 -44.93 9.65 18.98
N ASP A 33 -44.89 10.60 18.05
CA ASP A 33 -44.06 10.74 16.85
C ASP A 33 -44.12 9.64 15.78
N GLU A 34 -44.93 9.97 14.77
CA GLU A 34 -44.92 9.37 13.43
C GLU A 34 -43.61 9.73 12.74
N GLN A 35 -42.61 8.85 12.91
CA GLN A 35 -41.40 8.89 12.09
C GLN A 35 -41.81 8.50 10.65
N PRO A 36 -41.62 9.36 9.64
CA PRO A 36 -42.03 9.03 8.28
C PRO A 36 -41.24 7.80 7.83
N ASP A 37 -41.96 6.74 7.47
CA ASP A 37 -41.38 5.50 6.99
C ASP A 37 -40.65 5.78 5.67
N LEU A 38 -39.32 5.82 5.73
CA LEU A 38 -38.47 6.10 4.59
C LEU A 38 -38.40 4.83 3.73
N SER A 39 -39.47 4.58 2.95
CA SER A 39 -39.48 3.55 1.91
C SER A 39 -38.45 3.94 0.85
N LEU A 40 -37.22 3.45 0.99
CA LEU A 40 -36.26 3.47 -0.11
C LEU A 40 -36.88 2.67 -1.26
N ASN A 41 -37.20 3.36 -2.36
CA ASN A 41 -37.59 2.75 -3.64
C ASN A 41 -36.39 2.01 -4.25
N LEU A 42 -35.88 1.02 -3.53
CA LEU A 42 -34.89 0.08 -4.02
C LEU A 42 -35.64 -0.95 -4.86
N PRO A 43 -35.19 -1.24 -6.09
CA PRO A 43 -35.73 -2.37 -6.83
C PRO A 43 -35.56 -3.66 -6.01
N ASP A 44 -36.52 -4.59 -6.12
CA ASP A 44 -36.51 -5.86 -5.41
C ASP A 44 -35.13 -6.52 -5.50
N ASN A 45 -34.53 -6.82 -4.34
CA ASN A 45 -33.17 -7.35 -4.21
C ASN A 45 -33.03 -8.81 -4.70
N SER A 46 -33.81 -9.25 -5.69
CA SER A 46 -33.45 -10.44 -6.47
C SER A 46 -32.33 -10.07 -7.44
N VAL A 47 -31.15 -9.77 -6.89
CA VAL A 47 -29.93 -9.67 -7.66
C VAL A 47 -29.72 -11.05 -8.26
N ALA A 48 -29.96 -11.17 -9.57
CA ALA A 48 -29.59 -12.37 -10.30
C ALA A 48 -28.12 -12.67 -9.98
N PRO A 49 -27.74 -13.95 -9.74
CA PRO A 49 -26.34 -14.29 -9.56
C PRO A 49 -25.56 -13.67 -10.72
N CYS A 50 -24.65 -12.73 -10.42
CA CYS A 50 -23.82 -12.13 -11.43
C CYS A 50 -23.13 -13.29 -12.17
N PRO A 51 -23.26 -13.39 -13.50
CA PRO A 51 -22.54 -14.41 -14.24
C PRO A 51 -21.07 -14.26 -13.89
N ASP A 52 -20.46 -15.33 -13.40
CA ASP A 52 -19.02 -15.36 -13.13
C ASP A 52 -18.30 -15.51 -14.48
N ASP A 53 -18.35 -14.44 -15.27
CA ASP A 53 -17.61 -14.27 -16.52
C ASP A 53 -16.13 -13.95 -16.25
N SER A 54 -15.64 -14.22 -15.03
CA SER A 54 -14.26 -14.03 -14.64
C SER A 54 -13.38 -14.94 -15.47
N ALA A 55 -12.87 -14.40 -16.57
CA ALA A 55 -11.74 -14.98 -17.27
C ALA A 55 -10.66 -15.34 -16.24
N PRO A 56 -9.96 -16.48 -16.40
CA PRO A 56 -8.93 -16.86 -15.46
C PRO A 56 -7.92 -15.72 -15.30
N ALA A 57 -7.69 -15.31 -14.05
CA ALA A 57 -6.82 -14.19 -13.72
C ALA A 57 -5.47 -14.34 -14.43
N SER A 58 -5.07 -13.29 -15.16
CA SER A 58 -3.82 -13.30 -15.92
C SER A 58 -2.61 -13.43 -15.01
N LEU A 59 -1.43 -13.70 -15.58
CA LEU A 59 -0.17 -13.70 -14.80
C LEU A 59 0.07 -12.35 -14.11
N LEU A 60 -0.33 -11.26 -14.77
CA LEU A 60 -0.23 -9.92 -14.22
C LEU A 60 -1.18 -9.73 -13.03
N ASP A 61 -2.45 -10.13 -13.17
CA ASP A 61 -3.46 -10.00 -12.11
C ASP A 61 -3.06 -10.78 -10.87
N ARG A 62 -2.61 -12.02 -11.07
CA ARG A 62 -2.10 -12.87 -9.98
C ARG A 62 -0.87 -12.26 -9.32
N GLY A 63 -0.01 -11.60 -10.10
CA GLY A 63 1.14 -10.87 -9.58
C GLY A 63 0.71 -9.72 -8.67
N PHE A 64 -0.33 -8.97 -9.05
CA PHE A 64 -0.90 -7.93 -8.21
C PHE A 64 -1.55 -8.48 -6.95
N SER A 65 -2.34 -9.55 -7.04
CA SER A 65 -2.92 -10.20 -5.85
C SER A 65 -1.83 -10.66 -4.88
N ALA A 66 -0.77 -11.31 -5.38
CA ALA A 66 0.36 -11.73 -4.56
C ALA A 66 1.06 -10.52 -3.90
N LEU A 67 1.23 -9.42 -4.62
CA LEU A 67 1.83 -8.20 -4.07
C LEU A 67 0.97 -7.58 -2.96
N ILE A 68 -0.35 -7.51 -3.16
CA ILE A 68 -1.31 -6.98 -2.17
C ILE A 68 -1.27 -7.81 -0.88
N GLU A 69 -1.11 -9.13 -1.00
CA GLU A 69 -0.97 -10.05 0.12
C GLU A 69 0.44 -10.05 0.76
N GLY A 70 1.37 -9.22 0.27
CA GLY A 70 2.75 -9.17 0.76
C GLY A 70 3.63 -10.36 0.34
N ARG A 71 3.18 -11.17 -0.63
CA ARG A 71 3.96 -12.29 -1.20
C ARG A 71 4.91 -11.79 -2.29
N HIS A 72 5.84 -10.91 -1.91
CA HIS A 72 6.75 -10.20 -2.81
C HIS A 72 7.56 -11.11 -3.76
N VAL A 73 8.14 -12.21 -3.26
CA VAL A 73 8.90 -13.17 -4.07
C VAL A 73 8.05 -13.77 -5.19
N GLU A 74 6.81 -14.12 -4.87
CA GLU A 74 5.89 -14.67 -5.85
C GLU A 74 5.41 -13.61 -6.85
N ALA A 75 5.07 -12.41 -6.37
CA ALA A 75 4.68 -11.29 -7.22
C ALA A 75 5.74 -10.98 -8.28
N ILE A 76 7.01 -10.84 -7.87
CA ILE A 76 8.14 -10.61 -8.78
C ILE A 76 8.30 -11.75 -9.80
N SER A 77 8.14 -13.00 -9.36
CA SER A 77 8.19 -14.16 -10.25
C SER A 77 7.09 -14.09 -11.31
N LEU A 78 5.86 -13.75 -10.91
CA LEU A 78 4.71 -13.61 -11.79
C LEU A 78 4.90 -12.45 -12.79
N PHE A 79 5.37 -11.27 -12.36
CA PHE A 79 5.68 -10.15 -13.26
C PHE A 79 6.78 -10.48 -14.27
N LYS A 80 7.85 -11.15 -13.82
CA LYS A 80 8.92 -11.62 -14.72
C LYS A 80 8.41 -12.62 -15.74
N ARG A 81 7.47 -13.49 -15.37
CA ARG A 81 6.82 -14.43 -16.28
C ARG A 81 5.90 -13.69 -17.25
N HIS A 82 5.04 -12.78 -16.77
CA HIS A 82 4.17 -11.94 -17.61
C HIS A 82 4.97 -11.27 -18.74
N LYS A 83 6.08 -10.62 -18.39
CA LYS A 83 7.01 -10.00 -19.35
C LYS A 83 7.57 -10.97 -20.40
N LYS A 84 7.78 -12.24 -20.05
CA LYS A 84 8.34 -13.25 -20.96
C LYS A 84 7.28 -13.92 -21.83
N SER A 85 6.03 -13.95 -21.38
CA SER A 85 4.92 -14.60 -22.09
C SER A 85 4.18 -13.65 -23.03
N ASP A 86 4.27 -12.34 -22.84
CA ASP A 86 3.70 -11.32 -23.72
C ASP A 86 4.83 -10.41 -24.24
N ASP A 87 5.13 -10.53 -25.55
CA ASP A 87 6.19 -9.78 -26.23
C ASP A 87 5.83 -8.30 -26.48
N SER A 88 4.66 -7.83 -26.05
CA SER A 88 4.27 -6.44 -26.21
C SER A 88 5.12 -5.52 -25.32
N ARG A 89 5.43 -4.33 -25.85
CA ARG A 89 6.09 -3.27 -25.08
C ARG A 89 5.28 -2.86 -23.85
N VAL A 90 3.95 -2.95 -23.92
CA VAL A 90 3.05 -2.66 -22.80
C VAL A 90 3.24 -3.67 -21.68
N ALA A 91 3.28 -4.97 -21.96
CA ALA A 91 3.52 -5.98 -20.92
C ALA A 91 4.90 -5.85 -20.26
N ALA A 92 5.93 -5.56 -21.07
CA ALA A 92 7.26 -5.29 -20.54
C ALA A 92 7.29 -4.05 -19.63
N TRP A 93 6.56 -3.00 -20.01
CA TRP A 93 6.41 -1.80 -19.21
C TRP A 93 5.62 -2.07 -17.91
N GLU A 94 4.46 -2.72 -17.97
CA GLU A 94 3.64 -3.09 -16.80
C GLU A 94 4.43 -3.91 -15.78
N ALA A 95 5.10 -4.98 -16.23
CA ALA A 95 5.93 -5.79 -15.37
C ALA A 95 7.11 -4.99 -14.80
N GLY A 96 7.72 -4.11 -15.59
CA GLY A 96 8.79 -3.23 -15.15
C GLY A 96 8.34 -2.29 -14.04
N ILE A 97 7.16 -1.65 -14.21
CA ILE A 97 6.57 -0.77 -13.20
C ILE A 97 6.27 -1.53 -11.92
N ALA A 98 5.63 -2.70 -12.02
CA ALA A 98 5.28 -3.49 -10.85
C ALA A 98 6.53 -3.98 -10.07
N ILE A 99 7.58 -4.39 -10.78
CA ILE A 99 8.86 -4.78 -10.18
C ILE A 99 9.55 -3.59 -9.51
N ALA A 100 9.62 -2.44 -10.19
CA ALA A 100 10.21 -1.23 -9.62
C ALA A 100 9.43 -0.74 -8.39
N TYR A 101 8.10 -0.82 -8.44
CA TYR A 101 7.23 -0.49 -7.31
C TYR A 101 7.53 -1.39 -6.12
N ASP A 102 7.54 -2.72 -6.31
CA ASP A 102 7.85 -3.67 -5.24
C ASP A 102 9.25 -3.43 -4.63
N SER A 103 10.26 -3.17 -5.46
CA SER A 103 11.62 -2.84 -5.00
C SER A 103 11.74 -1.48 -4.29
N MET A 104 10.72 -0.62 -4.35
CA MET A 104 10.64 0.62 -3.58
C MET A 104 10.03 0.41 -2.18
N LEU A 105 9.43 -0.74 -1.92
CA LEU A 105 8.77 -1.06 -0.67
C LEU A 105 9.76 -1.62 0.35
N SER A 106 9.85 -1.01 1.53
CA SER A 106 10.82 -1.42 2.57
C SER A 106 10.58 -2.83 3.12
N GLN A 107 9.36 -3.35 3.00
CA GLN A 107 9.00 -4.72 3.35
C GLN A 107 9.38 -5.76 2.28
N SER A 108 9.71 -5.33 1.06
CA SER A 108 10.10 -6.26 0.00
C SER A 108 11.51 -6.79 0.28
N PRO A 109 11.76 -8.10 0.11
CA PRO A 109 13.11 -8.65 0.16
C PRO A 109 13.99 -8.15 -0.99
N PHE A 110 13.41 -7.46 -1.97
CA PHE A 110 14.11 -6.82 -3.09
C PHE A 110 14.21 -5.31 -2.91
N PHE A 111 14.08 -4.80 -1.69
CA PHE A 111 14.15 -3.38 -1.38
C PHE A 111 15.50 -2.78 -1.78
N ASP A 112 15.49 -1.98 -2.84
CA ASP A 112 16.59 -1.15 -3.29
C ASP A 112 15.99 0.10 -3.95
N PRO A 113 15.73 1.17 -3.18
CA PRO A 113 15.05 2.35 -3.69
C PRO A 113 15.88 3.12 -4.74
N ALA A 114 17.21 2.95 -4.74
CA ALA A 114 18.08 3.60 -5.71
C ALA A 114 18.00 2.91 -7.08
N ASP A 115 18.13 1.58 -7.10
CA ASP A 115 17.99 0.81 -8.34
C ASP A 115 16.55 0.85 -8.86
N ALA A 116 15.55 0.75 -7.98
CA ALA A 116 14.14 0.87 -8.34
C ALA A 116 13.83 2.21 -9.02
N ARG A 117 14.34 3.32 -8.46
CA ARG A 117 14.20 4.66 -9.07
C ARG A 117 14.89 4.71 -10.44
N ALA A 118 16.11 4.17 -10.55
CA ALA A 118 16.83 4.16 -11.82
C ALA A 118 16.09 3.31 -12.88
N ALA A 119 15.52 2.17 -12.48
CA ALA A 119 14.70 1.33 -13.34
C ALA A 119 13.43 2.05 -13.79
N PHE A 120 12.72 2.72 -12.87
CA PHE A 120 11.55 3.52 -13.20
C PHE A 120 11.87 4.65 -14.18
N ALA A 121 12.98 5.36 -13.98
CA ALA A 121 13.43 6.42 -14.90
C ALA A 121 13.69 5.90 -16.33
N ARG A 122 14.21 4.68 -16.48
CA ARG A 122 14.42 4.04 -17.79
C ARG A 122 13.12 3.62 -18.48
N LEU A 123 12.09 3.24 -17.71
CA LEU A 123 10.78 2.85 -18.25
C LEU A 123 9.98 4.03 -18.78
N GLY A 124 10.14 5.20 -18.15
CA GLY A 124 9.39 6.41 -18.46
C GLY A 124 7.97 6.39 -17.90
N ALA A 125 7.43 7.59 -17.67
CA ALA A 125 6.10 7.78 -17.08
C ALA A 125 4.94 7.54 -18.07
N VAL A 126 5.20 7.54 -19.37
CA VAL A 126 4.16 7.34 -20.37
C VAL A 126 4.18 5.87 -20.81
N PRO A 127 3.07 5.12 -20.67
CA PRO A 127 2.99 3.76 -21.19
C PRO A 127 3.25 3.74 -22.70
N PRO A 128 3.91 2.71 -23.23
CA PRO A 128 4.10 2.57 -24.67
C PRO A 128 2.78 2.54 -25.44
N VAL A 129 2.79 3.03 -26.68
CA VAL A 129 1.65 2.91 -27.60
C VAL A 129 1.35 1.43 -27.86
N GLY A 130 0.07 1.07 -27.78
CA GLY A 130 -0.41 -0.29 -27.97
C GLY A 130 -1.76 -0.48 -27.29
N ARG A 131 -1.95 -1.64 -26.65
CA ARG A 131 -3.12 -1.89 -25.80
C ARG A 131 -3.11 -0.97 -24.58
N PRO A 132 -4.27 -0.64 -23.99
CA PRO A 132 -4.34 0.01 -22.70
C PRO A 132 -3.51 -0.75 -21.65
N ALA A 133 -2.73 -0.01 -20.87
CA ALA A 133 -2.02 -0.57 -19.73
C ALA A 133 -2.99 -0.87 -18.60
N HIS A 134 -2.70 -1.89 -17.82
CA HIS A 134 -3.47 -2.28 -16.65
C HIS A 134 -3.54 -1.13 -15.62
N GLU A 135 -4.71 -0.90 -15.03
CA GLU A 135 -4.97 0.18 -14.08
C GLU A 135 -4.00 0.18 -12.89
N ASN A 136 -3.82 -0.97 -12.23
CA ASN A 136 -2.84 -1.13 -11.15
C ASN A 136 -1.42 -0.69 -11.55
N SER A 137 -0.99 -0.95 -12.79
CA SER A 137 0.31 -0.48 -13.29
C SER A 137 0.36 1.04 -13.38
N LEU A 138 -0.73 1.69 -13.81
CA LEU A 138 -0.83 3.15 -13.87
C LEU A 138 -0.77 3.76 -12.45
N MET A 139 -1.49 3.19 -11.50
CA MET A 139 -1.45 3.63 -10.10
C MET A 139 -0.05 3.47 -9.50
N MET A 140 0.60 2.33 -9.73
CA MET A 140 1.97 2.07 -9.26
C MET A 140 2.99 3.02 -9.90
N ARG A 141 2.81 3.36 -11.19
CA ARG A 141 3.63 4.37 -11.86
C ARG A 141 3.51 5.72 -11.17
N ASP A 142 2.29 6.17 -10.87
CA ASP A 142 2.09 7.47 -10.22
C ASP A 142 2.66 7.47 -8.80
N ALA A 143 2.48 6.38 -8.05
CA ALA A 143 3.11 6.20 -6.75
C ALA A 143 4.64 6.22 -6.83
N LEU A 144 5.25 5.57 -7.84
CA LEU A 144 6.70 5.60 -8.07
C LEU A 144 7.22 7.01 -8.36
N ALA A 145 6.46 7.80 -9.12
CA ALA A 145 6.78 9.21 -9.35
C ALA A 145 6.77 10.00 -8.03
N THR A 146 5.76 9.77 -7.18
CA THR A 146 5.70 10.38 -5.84
C THR A 146 6.87 9.93 -4.95
N PHE A 147 7.17 8.63 -4.87
CA PHE A 147 8.28 8.11 -4.08
C PHE A 147 9.62 8.71 -4.53
N SER A 148 9.81 8.82 -5.85
CA SER A 148 10.99 9.46 -6.41
C SER A 148 11.09 10.92 -5.96
N ALA A 149 10.03 11.72 -6.11
CA ALA A 149 10.02 13.11 -5.67
C ALA A 149 10.29 13.26 -4.15
N LEU A 150 9.75 12.36 -3.32
CA LEU A 150 10.01 12.35 -1.88
C LEU A 150 11.47 12.05 -1.56
N LEU A 151 12.09 11.10 -2.26
CA LEU A 151 13.51 10.78 -2.08
C LEU A 151 14.41 11.98 -2.43
N ASP A 152 14.09 12.72 -3.50
CA ASP A 152 14.81 13.94 -3.86
C ASP A 152 14.67 15.01 -2.76
N ARG A 153 13.46 15.17 -2.23
CA ARG A 153 13.22 16.13 -1.14
C ARG A 153 13.97 15.74 0.14
N ILE A 154 14.05 14.46 0.47
CA ILE A 154 14.83 13.96 1.61
C ILE A 154 16.32 14.25 1.40
N ALA A 155 16.84 14.02 0.20
CA ALA A 155 18.23 14.32 -0.14
C ALA A 155 18.54 15.81 0.00
N GLN A 156 17.66 16.68 -0.52
CA GLN A 156 17.76 18.12 -0.38
C GLN A 156 17.79 18.55 1.10
N LEU A 157 16.83 18.09 1.91
CA LEU A 157 16.74 18.44 3.33
C LEU A 157 17.98 18.01 4.11
N ARG A 158 18.56 16.86 3.77
CA ARG A 158 19.82 16.41 4.37
C ARG A 158 20.99 17.33 4.00
N GLY A 159 21.05 17.78 2.75
CA GLY A 159 22.03 18.77 2.29
C GLY A 159 21.88 20.10 3.01
N ASP A 160 20.67 20.64 3.09
CA ASP A 160 20.38 21.91 3.77
C ASP A 160 20.76 21.84 5.25
N LYS A 161 20.41 20.73 5.93
CA LYS A 161 20.81 20.50 7.31
C LYS A 161 22.34 20.52 7.47
N ALA A 162 23.07 19.84 6.58
CA ALA A 162 24.53 19.78 6.66
C ALA A 162 25.17 21.17 6.48
N ALA A 163 24.66 21.97 5.53
CA ALA A 163 25.10 23.34 5.33
C ALA A 163 24.83 24.23 6.56
N LEU A 164 23.63 24.13 7.14
CA LEU A 164 23.27 24.88 8.35
C LEU A 164 24.14 24.54 9.55
N VAL A 165 24.47 23.26 9.74
CA VAL A 165 25.37 22.81 10.82
C VAL A 165 26.76 23.40 10.66
N ASP A 166 27.31 23.40 9.44
CA ASP A 166 28.63 23.99 9.14
C ASP A 166 28.63 25.52 9.37
N ASP A 167 27.58 26.21 8.93
CA ASP A 167 27.43 27.65 9.14
C ASP A 167 27.33 28.02 10.63
N LEU A 168 26.60 27.23 11.43
CA LEU A 168 26.52 27.43 12.88
C LEU A 168 27.89 27.26 13.54
N ALA A 169 28.64 26.20 13.20
CA ALA A 169 29.97 25.97 13.74
C ALA A 169 30.94 27.14 13.44
N LYS A 170 30.89 27.69 12.21
CA LYS A 170 31.69 28.86 11.84
C LYS A 170 31.32 30.10 12.64
N ARG A 171 30.03 30.33 12.90
CA ARG A 171 29.55 31.47 13.69
C ARG A 171 29.96 31.33 15.16
N GLU A 172 29.85 30.14 15.73
CA GLU A 172 30.28 29.87 17.10
C GLU A 172 31.79 30.12 17.28
N GLU A 173 32.60 29.66 16.34
CA GLU A 173 34.05 29.92 16.35
C GLU A 173 34.37 31.41 16.20
N ALA A 174 33.66 32.14 15.33
CA ALA A 174 33.83 33.58 15.20
C ALA A 174 33.48 34.32 16.51
N ILE A 175 32.38 33.94 17.16
CA ILE A 175 31.98 34.51 18.46
C ILE A 175 33.01 34.19 19.53
N LYS A 176 33.54 32.97 19.55
CA LYS A 176 34.60 32.57 20.49
C LYS A 176 35.85 33.43 20.33
N ARG A 177 36.32 33.64 19.10
CA ARG A 177 37.48 34.51 18.83
C ARG A 177 37.23 35.95 19.24
N LEU A 178 36.04 36.49 18.97
CA LEU A 178 35.66 37.84 19.42
C LEU A 178 35.64 37.94 20.96
N ARG A 179 35.17 36.89 21.65
CA ARG A 179 35.20 36.82 23.11
C ARG A 179 36.62 36.78 23.67
N GLU A 180 37.50 35.98 23.07
CA GLU A 180 38.92 35.92 23.45
C GLU A 180 39.62 37.26 23.25
N LEU A 181 39.33 37.97 22.15
CA LEU A 181 39.88 39.30 21.88
C LEU A 181 39.36 40.38 22.84
N THR A 182 38.12 40.27 23.31
CA THR A 182 37.50 41.27 24.20
C THR A 182 37.80 41.04 25.69
N LEU A 183 38.10 39.81 26.09
CA LEU A 183 38.47 39.46 27.48
C LEU A 183 39.98 39.32 27.71
N GLY A 184 40.79 39.35 26.66
CA GLY A 184 42.26 39.23 26.70
C GLY A 184 43.02 40.57 26.75
N GLN A 185 42.32 41.69 26.99
CA GLN A 185 42.90 43.01 27.27
C GLN A 185 42.57 43.46 28.69
#